data_AF-A0A6U6L0C8-F1
#
_entry.id   AF-A0A6U6L0C8-F1
#
_cell.length_a   1.000
_cell.length_b   1.000
_cell.length_c   1.000
_cell.angle_alpha   90.00
_cell.angle_beta   90.00
_cell.angle_gamma   90.00
#
_symmetry.space_group_name_H-M   'P 1'
#
loop_
_entity.id
_entity.type
_entity.pdbx_description
1 polymer ?
#
loop_
_entity_poly.entity_id
_entity_poly.type
_entity_poly.pdbx_seq_one_letter_code
_entity_poly.pdbx_strand_id
1 'polypeptide(L)'
;MALAEAAATKHPYLQRKFQVGSANSDKVNYSLAQKFFHNKDVKPEVLEAKKAVVKKKQANILGTEPRDWNASTIADPRVQKDATVDLKRQLLMVRAGLKDEKVMKPSRFHTDEAIAERYKFIVSVTGQGPIGKLSGKWTNTVDERGLAKHCVADHWPDWNQSHSCHTKEDAKEAQGVFEKKESRRKKWAKKSQSLTQMEYVNPSQAVTNVNDCLRERKIDFQDLKEQFKRELKVEFPQASEERLQAMAQRLLNEKLLADEKMARFPVQHESFRPNLSLTTQDRRYKEYSHPGTFSWMESERRYGWSCCLNFDQDSRGCECKVVNPDSWCLQGFERM
;
A
#
# COMPACT_ATOMS: atom_id res chain seq x y z
N MET A 1 -3.71 -58.25 -43.75
CA MET A 1 -5.16 -58.01 -43.64
C MET A 1 -5.55 -57.93 -42.17
N ALA A 2 -5.47 -56.74 -41.56
CA ALA A 2 -6.18 -56.36 -40.31
C ALA A 2 -5.72 -54.95 -39.88
N LEU A 3 -5.98 -53.92 -40.69
CA LEU A 3 -5.87 -52.51 -40.28
C LEU A 3 -6.91 -51.70 -41.05
N ALA A 4 -8.15 -51.74 -40.58
CA ALA A 4 -9.19 -50.82 -40.98
C ALA A 4 -10.19 -50.65 -39.84
N GLU A 5 -10.68 -49.42 -39.67
CA GLU A 5 -11.75 -49.01 -38.74
C GLU A 5 -11.36 -48.64 -37.30
N ALA A 6 -10.34 -47.79 -37.16
CA ALA A 6 -10.39 -46.75 -36.12
C ALA A 6 -11.24 -45.58 -36.64
N ALA A 7 -12.53 -45.81 -36.83
CA ALA A 7 -13.48 -44.75 -37.19
C ALA A 7 -13.55 -43.77 -36.01
N ALA A 8 -13.07 -42.55 -36.25
CA ALA A 8 -13.10 -41.45 -35.30
C ALA A 8 -14.48 -41.37 -34.61
N THR A 9 -14.50 -41.60 -33.29
CA THR A 9 -15.65 -41.31 -32.43
C THR A 9 -15.92 -39.82 -32.49
N LYS A 10 -16.67 -39.38 -33.51
CA LYS A 10 -17.16 -38.02 -33.64
C LYS A 10 -18.09 -37.79 -32.46
N HIS A 11 -17.60 -37.06 -31.45
CA HIS A 11 -18.40 -36.69 -30.30
C HIS A 11 -19.75 -36.11 -30.76
N PRO A 12 -20.90 -36.73 -30.44
CA PRO A 12 -22.19 -36.34 -30.98
C PRO A 12 -22.58 -34.91 -30.61
N TYR A 13 -22.02 -34.36 -29.53
CA TYR A 13 -22.21 -32.98 -29.10
C TYR A 13 -21.37 -31.94 -29.89
N LEU A 14 -20.42 -32.39 -30.73
CA LEU A 14 -19.62 -31.52 -31.61
C LEU A 14 -20.12 -31.52 -33.06
N GLN A 15 -21.36 -31.95 -33.30
CA GLN A 15 -21.97 -31.78 -34.62
C GLN A 15 -22.31 -30.29 -34.82
N ARG A 16 -21.68 -29.70 -35.85
CA ARG A 16 -21.78 -28.28 -36.21
C ARG A 16 -23.23 -27.94 -36.63
N LYS A 17 -24.07 -27.53 -35.67
CA LYS A 17 -25.46 -27.13 -35.92
C LYS A 17 -25.59 -25.87 -36.81
N PHE A 18 -24.53 -25.07 -36.92
CA PHE A 18 -24.53 -23.81 -37.69
C PHE A 18 -23.27 -23.67 -38.55
N GLN A 19 -23.45 -23.29 -39.81
CA GLN A 19 -22.36 -22.92 -40.70
C GLN A 19 -21.81 -21.55 -40.30
N VAL A 20 -20.74 -21.54 -39.51
CA VAL A 20 -19.97 -20.33 -39.21
C VAL A 20 -19.17 -19.95 -40.46
N GLY A 21 -19.11 -18.66 -40.81
CA GLY A 21 -18.31 -18.17 -41.93
C GLY A 21 -16.87 -18.71 -41.89
N SER A 22 -16.30 -18.98 -43.06
CA SER A 22 -14.94 -19.50 -43.17
C SER A 22 -13.91 -18.42 -42.82
N ALA A 23 -12.87 -18.78 -42.09
CA ALA A 23 -11.62 -18.01 -42.02
C ALA A 23 -10.64 -18.42 -43.13
N ASN A 24 -11.17 -18.77 -44.31
CA ASN A 24 -10.32 -18.93 -45.49
C ASN A 24 -10.05 -17.53 -46.03
N SER A 25 -8.78 -17.24 -46.32
CA SER A 25 -8.25 -15.98 -46.89
C SER A 25 -8.18 -14.74 -45.97
N ASP A 26 -7.68 -14.89 -44.73
CA ASP A 26 -7.39 -13.79 -43.78
C ASP A 26 -8.56 -12.83 -43.44
N LYS A 27 -9.74 -13.07 -44.00
CA LYS A 27 -10.95 -12.28 -43.81
C LYS A 27 -11.91 -13.04 -42.91
N VAL A 28 -12.11 -12.50 -41.72
CA VAL A 28 -13.03 -13.04 -40.72
C VAL A 28 -14.45 -12.57 -41.04
N ASN A 29 -15.26 -13.43 -41.66
CA ASN A 29 -16.64 -13.13 -42.09
C ASN A 29 -17.71 -13.38 -41.02
N TYR A 30 -17.38 -13.34 -39.73
CA TYR A 30 -18.36 -13.47 -38.65
C TYR A 30 -18.32 -12.25 -37.72
N SER A 31 -19.49 -11.85 -37.20
CA SER A 31 -19.58 -10.74 -36.25
C SER A 31 -19.30 -11.24 -34.82
N LEU A 32 -18.77 -10.37 -33.96
CA LEU A 32 -18.54 -10.66 -32.53
C LEU A 32 -19.84 -11.08 -31.79
N ALA A 33 -21.01 -10.76 -32.34
CA ALA A 33 -22.30 -11.15 -31.79
C ALA A 33 -22.69 -12.61 -32.11
N GLN A 34 -22.10 -13.23 -33.13
CA GLN A 34 -22.38 -14.61 -33.51
C GLN A 34 -21.66 -15.56 -32.53
N LYS A 35 -22.44 -16.19 -31.65
CA LYS A 35 -21.93 -17.16 -30.67
C LYS A 35 -21.82 -18.55 -31.29
N PHE A 36 -20.67 -19.18 -31.13
CA PHE A 36 -20.37 -20.53 -31.66
C PHE A 36 -21.15 -21.65 -30.95
N PHE A 37 -21.44 -21.46 -29.67
CA PHE A 37 -22.17 -22.42 -28.84
C PHE A 37 -23.52 -21.83 -28.45
N HIS A 38 -24.58 -22.62 -28.58
CA HIS A 38 -25.86 -22.24 -28.00
C HIS A 38 -25.74 -22.26 -26.48
N ASN A 39 -26.44 -21.37 -25.77
CA ASN A 39 -26.45 -21.38 -24.29
C ASN A 39 -26.82 -22.74 -23.68
N LYS A 40 -27.51 -23.62 -24.44
CA LYS A 40 -27.90 -24.98 -24.02
C LYS A 40 -26.75 -25.99 -24.13
N ASP A 41 -25.75 -25.73 -24.97
CA ASP A 41 -24.61 -26.64 -25.18
C ASP A 41 -23.47 -26.35 -24.17
N VAL A 42 -23.55 -25.26 -23.39
CA VAL A 42 -22.56 -24.90 -22.37
C VAL A 42 -22.92 -25.57 -21.06
N LYS A 43 -22.00 -26.36 -20.49
CA LYS A 43 -22.18 -27.00 -19.18
C LYS A 43 -22.50 -25.96 -18.09
N PRO A 44 -23.42 -26.27 -17.14
CA PRO A 44 -23.87 -25.32 -16.12
C PRO A 44 -22.71 -24.80 -15.24
N GLU A 45 -21.75 -25.67 -14.92
CA GLU A 45 -20.53 -25.31 -14.17
C GLU A 45 -19.75 -24.15 -14.81
N VAL A 46 -19.65 -24.14 -16.15
CA VAL A 46 -18.94 -23.09 -16.89
C VAL A 46 -19.73 -21.78 -16.89
N LEU A 47 -21.06 -21.86 -16.91
CA LEU A 47 -21.93 -20.68 -16.79
C LEU A 47 -21.83 -20.06 -15.40
N GLU A 48 -21.78 -20.87 -14.35
CA GLU A 48 -21.59 -20.42 -12.97
C GLU A 48 -20.21 -19.79 -12.78
N ALA A 49 -19.15 -20.44 -13.27
CA ALA A 49 -17.81 -19.88 -13.26
C ALA A 49 -17.75 -18.51 -13.99
N LYS A 50 -18.39 -18.42 -15.17
CA LYS A 50 -18.48 -17.15 -15.91
C LYS A 50 -19.22 -16.07 -15.12
N LYS A 51 -20.35 -16.40 -14.49
CA LYS A 51 -21.10 -15.46 -13.63
C LYS A 51 -20.25 -14.99 -12.46
N ALA A 52 -19.50 -15.89 -11.82
CA ALA A 52 -18.58 -15.55 -10.74
C ALA A 52 -17.47 -14.60 -11.22
N VAL A 53 -16.87 -14.83 -12.37
CA VAL A 53 -15.84 -13.92 -12.94
C VAL A 53 -16.44 -12.56 -13.30
N VAL A 54 -17.62 -12.52 -13.92
CA VAL A 54 -18.30 -11.25 -14.25
C VAL A 54 -18.64 -10.47 -12.99
N LYS A 55 -19.18 -11.14 -11.96
CA LYS A 55 -19.46 -10.55 -10.65
C LYS A 55 -18.19 -9.98 -10.02
N LYS A 56 -17.07 -10.72 -10.06
CA LYS A 56 -15.77 -10.26 -9.55
C LYS A 56 -15.17 -9.09 -10.35
N LYS A 57 -15.46 -9.00 -11.65
CA LYS A 57 -15.01 -7.89 -12.51
C LYS A 57 -15.82 -6.61 -12.31
N GLN A 58 -17.07 -6.72 -11.84
CA GLN A 58 -17.91 -5.56 -11.61
C GLN A 58 -17.37 -4.76 -10.42
N ALA A 59 -17.18 -3.46 -10.60
CA ALA A 59 -16.67 -2.61 -9.54
C ALA A 59 -17.67 -2.60 -8.36
N ASN A 60 -17.19 -2.95 -7.16
CA ASN A 60 -17.97 -2.84 -5.93
C ASN A 60 -18.03 -1.38 -5.47
N ILE A 61 -18.80 -0.56 -6.20
CA ILE A 61 -18.87 0.90 -6.01
C ILE A 61 -19.45 1.27 -4.63
N LEU A 62 -20.33 0.43 -4.09
CA LEU A 62 -21.01 0.67 -2.81
C LEU A 62 -20.30 0.02 -1.60
N GLY A 63 -19.25 -0.77 -1.83
CA GLY A 63 -18.45 -1.39 -0.76
C GLY A 63 -19.20 -2.42 0.09
N THR A 64 -20.30 -2.99 -0.41
CA THR A 64 -21.18 -3.86 0.37
C THR A 64 -20.65 -5.30 0.47
N GLU A 65 -19.89 -5.75 -0.53
CA GLU A 65 -19.30 -7.10 -0.52
C GLU A 65 -17.89 -7.12 0.13
N PRO A 66 -17.59 -8.13 0.98
CA PRO A 66 -16.26 -8.32 1.54
C PRO A 66 -15.24 -8.60 0.43
N ARG A 67 -14.05 -8.02 0.57
CA ARG A 67 -12.98 -8.14 -0.43
C ARG A 67 -12.30 -9.50 -0.26
N ASP A 68 -12.76 -10.51 -1.00
CA ASP A 68 -12.30 -11.91 -0.89
C ASP A 68 -10.81 -12.14 -1.18
N TRP A 69 -10.08 -11.14 -1.72
CA TRP A 69 -8.65 -11.26 -1.99
C TRP A 69 -7.96 -9.90 -1.83
N ASN A 70 -6.93 -9.84 -0.97
CA ASN A 70 -5.94 -8.77 -1.00
C ASN A 70 -5.10 -8.95 -2.27
N ALA A 71 -5.55 -8.36 -3.37
CA ALA A 71 -4.80 -8.33 -4.62
C ALA A 71 -3.56 -7.43 -4.44
N SER A 72 -2.47 -7.99 -3.92
CA SER A 72 -1.13 -7.39 -3.95
C SER A 72 -0.48 -7.46 -5.34
N THR A 73 -1.26 -7.74 -6.38
CA THR A 73 -0.83 -7.76 -7.79
C THR A 73 -1.86 -7.04 -8.67
N ILE A 74 -2.02 -5.73 -8.48
CA ILE A 74 -2.63 -4.85 -9.48
C ILE A 74 -1.53 -3.90 -9.97
N ALA A 75 -1.15 -4.08 -11.23
CA ALA A 75 0.01 -3.48 -11.88
C ALA A 75 -0.16 -2.03 -12.33
N ASP A 76 -1.07 -1.25 -11.72
CA ASP A 76 -1.30 0.14 -12.12
C ASP A 76 -0.89 1.14 -11.00
N PRO A 77 0.35 1.66 -11.04
CA PRO A 77 0.90 2.54 -10.00
C PRO A 77 0.18 3.89 -9.90
N ARG A 78 -0.73 4.22 -10.82
CA ARG A 78 -1.50 5.49 -10.79
C ARG A 78 -2.78 5.41 -9.96
N VAL A 79 -3.32 4.21 -9.73
CA VAL A 79 -4.58 4.00 -8.98
C VAL A 79 -4.32 3.65 -7.51
N GLN A 80 -3.13 3.14 -7.18
CA GLN A 80 -2.64 3.07 -5.81
C GLN A 80 -2.19 4.46 -5.33
N LYS A 81 -3.15 5.28 -4.87
CA LYS A 81 -2.86 6.16 -3.73
C LYS A 81 -2.70 5.26 -2.52
N ASP A 82 -1.53 4.63 -2.45
CA ASP A 82 -1.17 3.76 -1.36
C ASP A 82 -1.33 4.52 -0.04
N ALA A 83 -2.28 4.05 0.75
CA ALA A 83 -2.32 4.28 2.18
C ALA A 83 -1.24 3.46 2.91
N THR A 84 -0.24 2.93 2.19
CA THR A 84 1.01 2.51 2.81
C THR A 84 1.74 3.79 3.18
N VAL A 85 1.61 4.13 4.46
CA VAL A 85 2.38 5.20 5.08
C VAL A 85 3.84 4.93 4.71
N ASP A 86 4.39 5.76 3.82
CA ASP A 86 5.74 5.65 3.28
C ASP A 86 6.69 5.26 4.40
N LEU A 87 7.12 3.98 4.40
CA LEU A 87 7.77 3.36 5.55
C LEU A 87 9.05 4.10 5.91
N LYS A 88 9.71 4.66 4.88
CA LYS A 88 10.88 5.51 5.02
C LYS A 88 10.53 6.82 5.73
N ARG A 89 9.43 7.46 5.35
CA ARG A 89 8.90 8.65 6.04
C ARG A 89 8.46 8.34 7.46
N GLN A 90 7.88 7.16 7.69
CA GLN A 90 7.46 6.70 9.01
C GLN A 90 8.66 6.40 9.92
N LEU A 91 9.70 5.75 9.40
CA LEU A 91 10.97 5.54 10.09
C LEU A 91 11.72 6.86 10.33
N LEU A 92 11.63 7.82 9.41
CA LEU A 92 12.11 9.19 9.62
C LEU A 92 11.35 9.89 10.75
N MET A 93 10.02 9.73 10.82
CA MET A 93 9.20 10.28 11.91
C MET A 93 9.49 9.60 13.26
N VAL A 94 9.76 8.30 13.29
CA VAL A 94 10.23 7.58 14.49
C VAL A 94 11.60 8.08 14.91
N ARG A 95 12.56 8.16 13.96
CA ARG A 95 13.93 8.61 14.24
C ARG A 95 14.00 10.07 14.68
N ALA A 96 13.08 10.90 14.21
CA ALA A 96 12.96 12.30 14.60
C ALA A 96 12.07 12.50 15.85
N GLY A 97 11.61 11.43 16.53
CA GLY A 97 10.79 11.50 17.74
C GLY A 97 9.33 11.97 17.54
N LEU A 98 8.99 12.48 16.35
CA LEU A 98 7.65 13.00 15.99
C LEU A 98 6.52 11.97 16.09
N LYS A 99 6.84 10.66 16.08
CA LYS A 99 5.83 9.59 16.21
C LYS A 99 5.54 9.23 17.68
N ASP A 100 6.44 9.55 18.59
CA ASP A 100 6.29 9.32 20.03
C ASP A 100 5.55 10.47 20.71
N GLU A 101 5.63 11.68 20.13
CA GLU A 101 4.78 12.81 20.49
C GLU A 101 3.34 12.55 20.05
N LYS A 102 2.40 12.59 21.00
CA LYS A 102 0.97 12.40 20.71
C LYS A 102 0.48 13.60 19.90
N VAL A 103 0.45 13.46 18.57
CA VAL A 103 -0.13 14.47 17.67
C VAL A 103 -1.60 14.65 18.04
N MET A 104 -1.88 15.67 18.85
CA MET A 104 -3.23 16.13 19.13
C MET A 104 -3.79 16.63 17.82
N LYS A 105 -4.69 15.85 17.20
CA LYS A 105 -5.42 16.33 16.03
C LYS A 105 -6.06 17.65 16.45
N PRO A 106 -5.77 18.77 15.74
CA PRO A 106 -6.39 20.04 16.10
C PRO A 106 -7.89 19.81 16.14
N SER A 107 -8.53 20.19 17.26
CA SER A 107 -9.99 20.13 17.35
C SER A 107 -10.51 20.87 16.14
N ARG A 108 -11.23 20.17 15.25
CA ARG A 108 -11.91 20.85 14.16
C ARG A 108 -12.79 21.89 14.83
N PHE A 109 -12.46 23.17 14.65
CA PHE A 109 -13.28 24.27 15.13
C PHE A 109 -14.59 24.16 14.37
N HIS A 110 -15.56 23.48 14.99
CA HIS A 110 -16.93 23.55 14.55
C HIS A 110 -17.43 24.92 15.02
N THR A 111 -17.86 25.75 14.07
CA THR A 111 -18.55 26.99 14.41
C THR A 111 -19.79 26.66 15.23
N ASP A 112 -20.13 27.50 16.20
CA ASP A 112 -21.30 27.27 17.07
C ASP A 112 -22.60 27.11 16.25
N GLU A 113 -22.67 27.75 15.09
CA GLU A 113 -23.74 27.60 14.11
C GLU A 113 -23.80 26.19 13.50
N ALA A 114 -22.66 25.62 13.10
CA ALA A 114 -22.60 24.26 12.57
C ALA A 114 -22.94 23.22 13.64
N ILE A 115 -22.60 23.51 14.90
CA ILE A 115 -22.99 22.71 16.05
C ILE A 115 -24.53 22.78 16.24
N ALA A 116 -25.12 23.98 16.20
CA ALA A 116 -26.56 24.23 16.30
C ALA A 116 -27.39 23.58 15.18
N GLU A 117 -26.92 23.62 13.94
CA GLU A 117 -27.60 22.98 12.80
C GLU A 117 -27.55 21.46 12.91
N ARG A 118 -26.41 20.91 13.33
CA ARG A 118 -26.27 19.48 13.56
C ARG A 118 -27.16 19.01 14.73
N TYR A 119 -27.35 19.84 15.75
CA TYR A 119 -28.31 19.59 16.83
C TYR A 119 -29.73 19.51 16.30
N LYS A 120 -30.17 20.51 15.52
CA LYS A 120 -31.51 20.53 14.91
C LYS A 120 -31.73 19.31 14.03
N PHE A 121 -30.74 18.94 13.22
CA PHE A 121 -30.81 17.77 12.33
C PHE A 121 -30.92 16.45 13.10
N ILE A 122 -30.15 16.27 14.19
CA ILE A 122 -30.23 15.03 14.98
C ILE A 122 -31.61 14.93 15.64
N VAL A 123 -32.08 16.01 16.27
CA VAL A 123 -33.38 16.02 16.95
C VAL A 123 -34.53 15.82 15.96
N SER A 124 -34.46 16.40 14.75
CA SER A 124 -35.51 16.25 13.73
C SER A 124 -35.56 14.85 13.13
N VAL A 125 -34.40 14.20 12.94
CA VAL A 125 -34.33 12.87 12.32
C VAL A 125 -34.64 11.75 13.31
N THR A 126 -34.18 11.88 14.57
CA THR A 126 -34.34 10.79 15.56
C THR A 126 -35.43 11.03 16.58
N GLY A 127 -36.01 12.24 16.65
CA GLY A 127 -37.07 12.59 17.62
C GLY A 127 -36.62 12.53 19.09
N GLN A 128 -35.31 12.47 19.35
CA GLN A 128 -34.76 12.15 20.67
C GLN A 128 -33.59 13.09 21.01
N GLY A 129 -33.51 13.48 22.29
CA GLY A 129 -32.65 14.55 22.80
C GLY A 129 -31.13 14.29 22.74
N PRO A 130 -30.30 15.34 22.89
CA PRO A 130 -28.93 15.41 22.37
C PRO A 130 -27.84 14.70 23.20
N ILE A 131 -28.15 14.17 24.40
CA ILE A 131 -27.12 13.78 25.38
C ILE A 131 -26.37 12.48 25.02
N GLY A 132 -27.01 11.56 24.29
CA GLY A 132 -26.41 10.24 23.99
C GLY A 132 -25.32 10.29 22.91
N LYS A 133 -25.42 11.20 21.93
CA LYS A 133 -24.55 11.19 20.75
C LYS A 133 -23.23 11.94 20.94
N LEU A 134 -23.19 12.96 21.81
CA LEU A 134 -21.99 13.76 22.07
C LEU A 134 -21.01 13.12 23.06
N SER A 135 -21.53 12.34 24.02
CA SER A 135 -20.71 11.66 25.04
C SER A 135 -20.28 10.25 24.63
N GLY A 136 -20.85 9.69 23.56
CA GLY A 136 -20.72 8.27 23.20
C GLY A 136 -21.30 7.31 24.24
N LYS A 137 -22.00 7.84 25.26
CA LYS A 137 -22.61 7.09 26.34
C LYS A 137 -24.11 7.34 26.31
N TRP A 138 -24.82 6.41 25.69
CA TRP A 138 -26.27 6.32 25.76
C TRP A 138 -26.64 5.79 27.15
N THR A 139 -26.79 6.69 28.12
CA THR A 139 -27.34 6.35 29.43
C THR A 139 -28.78 6.83 29.46
N ASN A 140 -29.69 5.96 29.03
CA ASN A 140 -31.11 6.16 29.27
C ASN A 140 -31.36 5.82 30.75
N THR A 141 -31.93 6.73 31.53
CA THR A 141 -32.22 6.48 32.97
C THR A 141 -33.16 5.30 33.18
N VAL A 142 -33.94 4.94 32.14
CA VAL A 142 -34.81 3.76 32.10
C VAL A 142 -34.01 2.45 31.97
N ASP A 143 -32.89 2.44 31.24
CA ASP A 143 -32.00 1.26 31.14
C ASP A 143 -31.16 1.05 32.42
N GLU A 144 -31.03 2.08 33.25
CA GLU A 144 -30.21 2.05 34.47
C GLU A 144 -30.93 1.53 35.72
N ARG A 145 -32.28 1.47 35.70
CA ARG A 145 -33.05 0.90 36.82
C ARG A 145 -33.18 -0.63 36.76
N GLY A 146 -32.45 -1.28 35.85
CA GLY A 146 -32.42 -2.75 35.81
C GLY A 146 -33.77 -3.31 35.41
N LEU A 147 -34.30 -2.90 34.25
CA LEU A 147 -35.12 -3.83 33.49
C LEU A 147 -34.21 -5.01 33.13
N ALA A 148 -34.33 -6.06 33.93
CA ALA A 148 -34.20 -7.46 33.56
C ALA A 148 -33.83 -7.64 32.08
N LYS A 149 -32.54 -7.84 31.79
CA LYS A 149 -32.08 -8.17 30.43
C LYS A 149 -32.50 -9.59 30.00
N HIS A 150 -33.37 -10.24 30.78
CA HIS A 150 -33.97 -11.53 30.47
C HIS A 150 -35.09 -11.46 29.42
N CYS A 151 -35.43 -10.31 28.84
CA CYS A 151 -36.59 -10.23 27.93
C CYS A 151 -36.28 -10.27 26.42
N VAL A 152 -35.03 -10.35 25.97
CA VAL A 152 -34.76 -10.61 24.54
C VAL A 152 -33.50 -11.45 24.42
N ALA A 153 -33.65 -12.77 24.32
CA ALA A 153 -32.67 -13.54 23.58
C ALA A 153 -32.77 -13.14 22.08
N ASP A 154 -31.66 -13.06 21.35
CA ASP A 154 -31.59 -12.51 19.97
C ASP A 154 -32.53 -13.18 18.94
N HIS A 155 -33.18 -14.28 19.30
CA HIS A 155 -34.07 -15.08 18.47
C HIS A 155 -35.54 -14.97 18.88
N TRP A 156 -35.90 -14.14 19.86
CA TRP A 156 -37.27 -14.07 20.35
C TRP A 156 -38.14 -13.09 19.55
N PRO A 157 -39.28 -13.55 18.99
CA PRO A 157 -40.26 -12.69 18.35
C PRO A 157 -41.19 -12.08 19.41
N ASP A 158 -41.17 -10.75 19.50
CA ASP A 158 -42.17 -9.84 20.05
C ASP A 158 -42.86 -10.11 21.42
N TRP A 159 -42.55 -9.20 22.36
CA TRP A 159 -43.37 -8.48 23.35
C TRP A 159 -44.44 -9.18 24.23
N ASN A 160 -44.86 -10.41 24.01
CA ASN A 160 -46.09 -10.93 24.62
C ASN A 160 -45.94 -11.83 25.86
N GLN A 161 -44.75 -11.94 26.49
CA GLN A 161 -44.58 -12.79 27.70
C GLN A 161 -43.74 -12.20 28.86
N SER A 162 -43.51 -10.89 28.93
CA SER A 162 -42.78 -10.32 30.08
C SER A 162 -43.72 -9.98 31.26
N HIS A 163 -44.16 -10.98 32.02
CA HIS A 163 -44.96 -10.75 33.25
C HIS A 163 -44.35 -11.27 34.55
N SER A 164 -43.19 -11.93 34.54
CA SER A 164 -42.55 -12.37 35.80
C SER A 164 -41.14 -11.82 35.93
N CYS A 165 -41.02 -10.55 36.36
CA CYS A 165 -39.76 -9.96 36.83
C CYS A 165 -39.64 -10.03 38.37
N HIS A 166 -40.39 -10.93 39.02
CA HIS A 166 -40.58 -10.94 40.47
C HIS A 166 -39.99 -12.16 41.17
N THR A 167 -39.31 -13.07 40.44
CA THR A 167 -38.65 -14.17 41.11
C THR A 167 -37.42 -13.65 41.86
N LYS A 168 -37.10 -14.28 42.99
CA LYS A 168 -35.92 -13.91 43.79
C LYS A 168 -34.61 -14.09 43.02
N GLU A 169 -34.63 -14.97 42.02
CA GLU A 169 -33.47 -15.26 41.15
C GLU A 169 -33.21 -14.11 40.17
N ASP A 170 -34.27 -13.57 39.56
CA ASP A 170 -34.18 -12.40 38.66
C ASP A 170 -33.62 -11.17 39.38
N ALA A 171 -34.09 -10.93 40.62
CA ALA A 171 -33.60 -9.84 41.46
C ALA A 171 -32.10 -9.98 41.78
N LYS A 172 -31.64 -11.20 42.06
CA LYS A 172 -30.25 -11.50 42.34
C LYS A 172 -29.37 -11.33 41.09
N GLU A 173 -29.86 -11.73 39.92
CA GLU A 173 -29.16 -11.53 38.65
C GLU A 173 -29.06 -10.04 38.30
N ALA A 174 -30.15 -9.28 38.43
CA ALA A 174 -30.19 -7.85 38.18
C ALA A 174 -29.20 -7.09 39.09
N GLN A 175 -29.14 -7.44 40.38
CA GLN A 175 -28.20 -6.86 41.33
C GLN A 175 -26.75 -7.19 40.95
N GLY A 176 -26.45 -8.43 40.55
CA GLY A 176 -25.12 -8.82 40.08
C GLY A 176 -24.68 -8.09 38.80
N VAL A 177 -25.60 -7.84 37.87
CA VAL A 177 -25.34 -7.03 36.67
C VAL A 177 -25.08 -5.57 37.03
N PHE A 178 -25.83 -5.02 37.99
CA PHE A 178 -25.66 -3.67 38.47
C PHE A 178 -24.27 -3.47 39.10
N GLU A 179 -23.87 -4.35 40.03
CA GLU A 179 -22.54 -4.29 40.69
C GLU A 179 -21.38 -4.40 39.68
N LYS A 180 -21.52 -5.28 38.68
CA LYS A 180 -20.54 -5.38 37.57
C LYS A 180 -20.44 -4.09 36.76
N LYS A 181 -21.57 -3.43 36.45
CA LYS A 181 -21.58 -2.13 35.75
C LYS A 181 -21.02 -1.01 36.64
N GLU A 182 -21.32 -1.01 37.93
CA GLU A 182 -20.83 -0.01 38.88
C GLU A 182 -19.31 -0.11 39.09
N SER A 183 -18.75 -1.32 39.19
CA SER A 183 -17.30 -1.53 39.27
C SER A 183 -16.56 -1.06 38.01
N ARG A 184 -17.15 -1.24 36.81
CA ARG A 184 -16.62 -0.65 35.56
C ARG A 184 -16.66 0.87 35.59
N ARG A 185 -17.75 1.47 36.10
CA ARG A 185 -17.84 2.94 36.29
C ARG A 185 -16.75 3.45 37.21
N LYS A 186 -16.52 2.81 38.36
CA LYS A 186 -15.44 3.17 39.30
C LYS A 186 -14.05 3.07 38.63
N LYS A 187 -13.81 2.05 37.79
CA LYS A 187 -12.56 1.93 37.02
C LYS A 187 -12.38 3.03 35.97
N TRP A 188 -13.45 3.43 35.29
CA TRP A 188 -13.40 4.51 34.28
C TRP A 188 -13.37 5.92 34.89
N ALA A 189 -13.95 6.10 36.08
CA ALA A 189 -13.95 7.36 36.81
C ALA A 189 -12.60 7.65 37.49
N LYS A 190 -11.80 6.62 37.76
CA LYS A 190 -10.37 6.81 38.09
C LYS A 190 -9.69 7.44 36.88
N LYS A 191 -9.54 8.77 36.91
CA LYS A 191 -8.76 9.53 35.91
C LYS A 191 -7.39 8.83 35.79
N SER A 192 -7.10 8.30 34.60
CA SER A 192 -5.79 7.76 34.30
C SER A 192 -4.78 8.89 34.51
N GLN A 193 -3.87 8.69 35.45
CA GLN A 193 -2.81 9.61 35.86
C GLN A 193 -1.72 9.76 34.78
N SER A 194 -2.07 9.59 33.49
CA SER A 194 -1.14 9.34 32.39
C SER A 194 -0.95 10.53 31.46
N LEU A 195 -1.21 11.75 31.91
CA LEU A 195 -0.68 12.96 31.31
C LEU A 195 -0.33 13.91 32.43
N THR A 196 0.96 14.00 32.71
CA THR A 196 1.56 15.00 33.58
C THR A 196 1.10 16.36 33.06
N GLN A 197 0.12 16.98 33.70
CA GLN A 197 -0.43 18.28 33.30
C GLN A 197 0.65 19.39 33.25
N MET A 198 1.84 19.11 33.79
CA MET A 198 3.03 19.95 33.73
C MET A 198 3.69 20.05 32.34
N GLU A 199 3.47 19.10 31.42
CA GLU A 199 4.10 19.14 30.09
C GLU A 199 3.23 19.81 29.01
N TYR A 200 2.00 20.20 29.34
CA TYR A 200 1.12 20.85 28.36
C TYR A 200 1.51 22.33 28.22
N VAL A 201 2.19 22.66 27.12
CA VAL A 201 2.43 24.05 26.71
C VAL A 201 1.19 24.58 25.99
N ASN A 202 0.72 25.76 26.39
CA ASN A 202 -0.40 26.40 25.72
C ASN A 202 -0.05 26.66 24.23
N PRO A 203 -0.91 26.32 23.26
CA PRO A 203 -0.65 26.53 21.84
C PRO A 203 -0.19 27.96 21.49
N SER A 204 -0.77 28.99 22.14
CA SER A 204 -0.35 30.37 21.91
C SER A 204 1.09 30.63 22.36
N GLN A 205 1.48 30.06 23.50
CA GLN A 205 2.87 30.16 24.00
C GLN A 205 3.82 29.37 23.11
N ALA A 206 3.42 28.20 22.61
CA ALA A 206 4.23 27.42 21.68
C ALA A 206 4.51 28.20 20.38
N VAL A 207 3.51 28.89 19.83
CA VAL A 207 3.68 29.74 18.64
C VAL A 207 4.62 30.92 18.92
N THR A 208 4.47 31.57 20.08
CA THR A 208 5.39 32.65 20.49
C THR A 208 6.83 32.15 20.60
N ASN A 209 7.05 31.01 21.27
CA ASN A 209 8.39 30.42 21.42
C ASN A 209 9.03 30.12 20.06
N VAL A 210 8.26 29.58 19.10
CA VAL A 210 8.75 29.33 17.73
C VAL A 210 9.13 30.63 17.03
N ASN A 211 8.31 31.68 17.17
CA ASN A 211 8.60 32.98 16.56
C ASN A 211 9.84 33.65 17.17
N ASP A 212 10.04 33.51 18.48
CA ASP A 212 11.20 34.06 19.17
C ASP A 212 12.48 33.31 18.77
N CYS A 213 12.46 31.98 18.71
CA CYS A 213 13.58 31.21 18.16
C CYS A 213 13.90 31.57 16.70
N LEU A 214 12.89 31.85 15.87
CA LEU A 214 13.11 32.30 14.50
C LEU A 214 13.71 33.71 14.44
N ARG A 215 13.40 34.57 15.40
CA ARG A 215 13.96 35.92 15.50
C ARG A 215 15.42 35.87 15.90
N GLU A 216 15.76 35.08 16.92
CA GLU A 216 17.14 34.85 17.36
C GLU A 216 17.98 34.29 16.20
N ARG A 217 17.50 33.26 15.50
CA ARG A 217 18.21 32.72 14.33
C ARG A 217 18.42 33.75 13.23
N LYS A 218 17.48 34.67 13.01
CA LYS A 218 17.66 35.75 12.01
C LYS A 218 18.77 36.71 12.43
N ILE A 219 18.89 37.01 13.72
CA ILE A 219 19.97 37.84 14.26
C ILE A 219 21.31 37.11 14.05
N ASP A 220 21.40 35.83 14.42
CA ASP A 220 22.61 35.02 14.22
C ASP A 220 23.03 34.94 12.74
N PHE A 221 22.05 34.79 11.84
CA PHE A 221 22.31 34.75 10.39
C PHE A 221 22.74 36.11 9.84
N GLN A 222 22.26 37.20 10.43
CA GLN A 222 22.69 38.54 10.06
C GLN A 222 24.15 38.77 10.45
N ASP A 223 24.54 38.37 11.67
CA ASP A 223 25.92 38.46 12.14
C ASP A 223 26.87 37.61 11.28
N LEU A 224 26.47 36.37 10.94
CA LEU A 224 27.23 35.50 10.02
C LEU A 224 27.36 36.12 8.61
N LYS A 225 26.30 36.75 8.11
CA LYS A 225 26.33 37.43 6.81
C LYS A 225 27.30 38.62 6.83
N GLU A 226 27.32 39.38 7.92
CA GLU A 226 28.27 40.47 8.10
C GLU A 226 29.72 39.98 8.20
N GLN A 227 29.96 38.85 8.88
CA GLN A 227 31.27 38.19 8.90
C GLN A 227 31.75 37.82 7.50
N PHE A 228 30.91 37.13 6.70
CA PHE A 228 31.26 36.82 5.31
C PHE A 228 31.48 38.06 4.46
N LYS A 229 30.71 39.13 4.68
CA LYS A 229 30.91 40.40 3.96
C LYS A 229 32.27 41.04 4.32
N ARG A 230 32.71 40.95 5.59
CA ARG A 230 34.03 41.45 6.02
C ARG A 230 35.16 40.65 5.38
N GLU A 231 35.06 39.32 5.37
CA GLU A 231 36.04 38.43 4.74
C GLU A 231 36.14 38.68 3.23
N LEU A 232 34.99 38.72 2.53
CA LEU A 232 34.95 38.98 1.09
C LEU A 232 35.47 40.37 0.71
N LYS A 233 35.36 41.37 1.60
CA LYS A 233 35.91 42.71 1.36
C LYS A 233 37.44 42.71 1.39
N VAL A 234 38.06 41.82 2.16
CA VAL A 234 39.52 41.62 2.19
C VAL A 234 39.97 40.91 0.91
N GLU A 235 39.24 39.88 0.47
CA GLU A 235 39.58 39.11 -0.74
C GLU A 235 39.33 39.88 -2.04
N PHE A 236 38.25 40.67 -2.09
CA PHE A 236 37.82 41.39 -3.29
C PHE A 236 37.61 42.89 -3.01
N PRO A 237 38.69 43.66 -2.80
CA PRO A 237 38.59 45.08 -2.43
C PRO A 237 37.97 45.97 -3.52
N GLN A 238 37.97 45.52 -4.78
CA GLN A 238 37.41 46.26 -5.92
C GLN A 238 35.94 45.91 -6.21
N ALA A 239 35.35 44.94 -5.51
CA ALA A 239 33.97 44.53 -5.75
C ALA A 239 32.97 45.58 -5.21
N SER A 240 31.87 45.80 -5.95
CA SER A 240 30.77 46.63 -5.48
C SER A 240 30.08 46.02 -4.26
N GLU A 241 29.47 46.86 -3.43
CA GLU A 241 28.79 46.43 -2.20
C GLU A 241 27.64 45.45 -2.47
N GLU A 242 26.89 45.66 -3.54
CA GLU A 242 25.81 44.77 -3.97
C GLU A 242 26.34 43.38 -4.35
N ARG A 243 27.51 43.32 -5.02
CA ARG A 243 28.17 42.06 -5.38
C ARG A 243 28.66 41.32 -4.15
N LEU A 244 29.27 42.03 -3.19
CA LEU A 244 29.69 41.46 -1.91
C LEU A 244 28.49 40.92 -1.11
N GLN A 245 27.37 41.64 -1.11
CA GLN A 245 26.15 41.22 -0.43
C GLN A 245 25.54 39.96 -1.07
N ALA A 246 25.53 39.87 -2.39
CA ALA A 246 25.05 38.67 -3.11
C ALA A 246 25.95 37.45 -2.84
N MET A 247 27.28 37.65 -2.83
CA MET A 247 28.24 36.59 -2.52
C MET A 247 28.11 36.12 -1.07
N ALA A 248 28.01 37.04 -0.09
CA ALA A 248 27.81 36.70 1.31
C ALA A 248 26.49 35.92 1.52
N GLN A 249 25.42 36.30 0.83
CA GLN A 249 24.15 35.57 0.90
C GLN A 249 24.27 34.15 0.33
N ARG A 250 25.02 33.97 -0.76
CA ARG A 250 25.25 32.65 -1.35
C ARG A 250 26.05 31.75 -0.40
N LEU A 251 27.14 32.26 0.18
CA LEU A 251 27.95 31.52 1.15
C LEU A 251 27.16 31.16 2.40
N LEU A 252 26.30 32.07 2.88
CA LEU A 252 25.39 31.77 3.98
C LEU A 252 24.45 30.60 3.65
N ASN A 253 23.82 30.60 2.47
CA ASN A 253 22.94 29.51 2.06
C ASN A 253 23.69 28.17 1.92
N GLU A 254 24.90 28.19 1.36
CA GLU A 254 25.76 27.00 1.24
C GLU A 254 26.16 26.45 2.62
N LYS A 255 26.53 27.32 3.57
CA LYS A 255 26.82 26.94 4.95
C LYS A 255 25.59 26.36 5.65
N LEU A 256 24.43 26.99 5.54
CA LEU A 256 23.19 26.48 6.15
C LEU A 256 22.81 25.10 5.62
N LEU A 257 22.96 24.87 4.31
CA LEU A 257 22.74 23.55 3.71
C LEU A 257 23.75 22.52 4.20
N ALA A 258 25.01 22.90 4.39
CA ALA A 258 26.05 22.03 4.93
C ALA A 258 25.78 21.67 6.40
N ASP A 259 25.42 22.67 7.23
CA ASP A 259 25.08 22.48 8.64
C ASP A 259 23.82 21.63 8.79
N GLU A 260 22.78 21.85 7.99
CA GLU A 260 21.60 20.97 7.96
C GLU A 260 21.96 19.54 7.56
N LYS A 261 22.85 19.37 6.57
CA LYS A 261 23.32 18.06 6.13
C LYS A 261 24.11 17.36 7.22
N MET A 262 24.98 18.08 7.92
CA MET A 262 25.75 17.56 9.06
C MET A 262 24.86 17.23 10.27
N ALA A 263 23.88 18.09 10.58
CA ALA A 263 22.94 17.84 11.66
C ALA A 263 22.03 16.63 11.37
N ARG A 264 21.59 16.46 10.11
CA ARG A 264 20.80 15.30 9.68
C ARG A 264 21.62 14.03 9.60
N PHE A 265 22.88 14.13 9.22
CA PHE A 265 23.81 13.01 9.03
C PHE A 265 25.13 13.30 9.77
N PRO A 266 25.17 13.12 11.10
CA PRO A 266 26.33 13.45 11.93
C PRO A 266 27.52 12.52 11.68
N VAL A 267 27.29 11.38 11.02
CA VAL A 267 28.34 10.51 10.50
C VAL A 267 28.69 11.04 9.12
N GLN A 268 29.97 11.42 8.90
CA GLN A 268 30.48 11.67 7.56
C GLN A 268 30.04 10.49 6.71
N HIS A 269 29.24 10.75 5.67
CA HIS A 269 28.84 9.73 4.73
C HIS A 269 30.12 9.23 4.02
N GLU A 270 30.86 8.32 4.64
CA GLU A 270 31.35 7.16 3.92
C GLU A 270 30.11 6.59 3.25
N SER A 271 29.98 6.92 1.98
CA SER A 271 28.95 6.42 1.13
C SER A 271 29.06 4.90 1.20
N PHE A 272 28.16 4.27 1.97
CA PHE A 272 27.79 2.85 1.84
C PHE A 272 27.14 2.58 0.47
N ARG A 273 27.66 3.18 -0.59
CA ARG A 273 27.66 2.59 -1.91
C ARG A 273 28.90 1.72 -1.93
N PRO A 274 28.80 0.41 -1.64
CA PRO A 274 29.92 -0.47 -1.95
C PRO A 274 30.34 -0.14 -3.38
N ASN A 275 31.61 0.21 -3.54
CA ASN A 275 32.14 0.52 -4.85
C ASN A 275 32.11 -0.80 -5.62
N LEU A 276 31.01 -1.06 -6.34
CA LEU A 276 30.76 -2.34 -7.02
C LEU A 276 31.89 -2.64 -8.02
N SER A 277 32.55 -1.61 -8.54
CA SER A 277 33.76 -1.75 -9.36
C SER A 277 34.94 -2.41 -8.64
N LEU A 278 35.04 -2.29 -7.31
CA LEU A 278 36.07 -2.92 -6.49
C LEU A 278 35.64 -4.29 -5.94
N THR A 279 34.34 -4.54 -5.76
CA THR A 279 33.84 -5.76 -5.13
C THR A 279 33.29 -6.81 -6.10
N THR A 280 32.85 -6.43 -7.30
CA THR A 280 32.44 -7.38 -8.34
C THR A 280 33.44 -7.33 -9.49
N GLN A 281 34.40 -8.27 -9.50
CA GLN A 281 35.12 -8.58 -10.74
C GLN A 281 34.08 -9.04 -11.76
N ASP A 282 34.08 -8.47 -12.97
CA ASP A 282 33.16 -8.89 -14.03
C ASP A 282 33.42 -10.36 -14.37
N ARG A 283 32.55 -11.25 -13.89
CA ARG A 283 32.67 -12.72 -14.04
C ARG A 283 32.13 -13.22 -15.37
N ARG A 284 31.87 -12.34 -16.33
CA ARG A 284 31.42 -12.73 -17.67
C ARG A 284 32.52 -13.52 -18.38
N TYR A 285 32.17 -14.72 -18.85
CA TYR A 285 33.04 -15.54 -19.67
C TYR A 285 32.35 -15.90 -20.99
N LYS A 286 33.18 -16.21 -22.00
CA LYS A 286 32.70 -16.62 -23.32
C LYS A 286 32.69 -18.13 -23.40
N GLU A 287 31.51 -18.71 -23.57
CA GLU A 287 31.35 -20.12 -23.93
C GLU A 287 31.32 -20.25 -25.44
N TYR A 288 32.05 -21.24 -25.96
CA TYR A 288 32.12 -21.54 -27.38
C TYR A 288 31.49 -22.90 -27.62
N SER A 289 30.55 -22.97 -28.56
CA SER A 289 29.87 -24.21 -28.94
C SER A 289 29.83 -24.38 -30.45
N HIS A 290 29.80 -25.63 -30.91
CA HIS A 290 29.47 -25.95 -32.30
C HIS A 290 27.97 -26.28 -32.37
N PRO A 291 27.15 -25.48 -33.08
CA PRO A 291 25.74 -25.81 -33.27
C PRO A 291 25.54 -26.96 -34.28
N GLY A 292 26.58 -27.27 -35.07
CA GLY A 292 26.58 -28.37 -36.03
C GLY A 292 26.96 -29.71 -35.40
N THR A 293 26.97 -30.74 -36.23
CA THR A 293 27.36 -32.11 -35.86
C THR A 293 28.73 -32.43 -36.44
N PHE A 294 29.56 -33.14 -35.68
CA PHE A 294 30.84 -33.66 -36.15
C PHE A 294 30.59 -34.95 -36.94
N SER A 295 30.77 -34.92 -38.25
CA SER A 295 30.42 -36.03 -39.14
C SER A 295 31.39 -36.16 -40.31
N TRP A 296 31.38 -37.32 -40.97
CA TRP A 296 32.23 -37.57 -42.14
C TRP A 296 31.71 -36.79 -43.35
N MET A 297 32.56 -35.95 -43.94
CA MET A 297 32.25 -35.23 -45.17
C MET A 297 32.83 -35.94 -46.39
N GLU A 298 31.96 -36.34 -47.31
CA GLU A 298 32.35 -37.11 -48.50
C GLU A 298 33.16 -36.29 -49.50
N SER A 299 32.89 -34.98 -49.62
CA SER A 299 33.59 -34.06 -50.52
C SER A 299 35.07 -33.91 -50.18
N GLU A 300 35.38 -33.80 -48.89
CA GLU A 300 36.73 -33.59 -48.35
C GLU A 300 37.39 -34.91 -47.91
N ARG A 301 36.63 -36.01 -47.90
CA ARG A 301 37.03 -37.35 -47.42
C ARG A 301 37.67 -37.32 -46.02
N ARG A 302 37.08 -36.54 -45.10
CA ARG A 302 37.51 -36.42 -43.70
C ARG A 302 36.36 -36.04 -42.77
N TYR A 303 36.51 -36.30 -41.47
CA TYR A 303 35.58 -35.83 -40.45
C TYR A 303 35.71 -34.31 -40.27
N GLY A 304 34.59 -33.63 -40.07
CA GLY A 304 34.59 -32.24 -39.69
C GLY A 304 33.24 -31.77 -39.14
N TRP A 305 33.27 -30.58 -38.53
CA TRP A 305 32.09 -29.91 -38.01
C TRP A 305 31.26 -29.31 -39.13
N SER A 306 29.97 -29.65 -39.22
CA SER A 306 29.09 -29.13 -40.27
C SER A 306 28.84 -27.62 -40.20
N CYS A 307 29.03 -27.00 -39.03
CA CYS A 307 28.77 -25.56 -38.83
C CYS A 307 29.92 -24.66 -39.28
N CYS A 308 31.19 -25.10 -39.17
CA CYS A 308 32.35 -24.27 -39.46
C CYS A 308 33.40 -24.94 -40.35
N LEU A 309 33.14 -26.18 -40.78
CA LEU A 309 34.03 -27.01 -41.59
C LEU A 309 35.42 -27.22 -40.97
N ASN A 310 35.52 -27.12 -39.64
CA ASN A 310 36.75 -27.44 -38.94
C ASN A 310 36.90 -28.96 -38.79
N PHE A 311 38.09 -29.48 -39.07
CA PHE A 311 38.37 -30.92 -39.10
C PHE A 311 38.82 -31.47 -37.75
N ASP A 312 39.20 -30.60 -36.82
CA ASP A 312 39.57 -31.00 -35.46
C ASP A 312 38.34 -31.13 -34.57
N GLN A 313 38.16 -32.31 -33.95
CA GLN A 313 37.03 -32.58 -33.07
C GLN A 313 37.04 -31.65 -31.84
N ASP A 314 38.22 -31.38 -31.28
CA ASP A 314 38.41 -30.52 -30.11
C ASP A 314 38.59 -29.03 -30.45
N SER A 315 38.26 -28.63 -31.67
CA SER A 315 38.35 -27.23 -32.06
C SER A 315 37.36 -26.36 -31.30
N ARG A 316 37.76 -25.11 -31.05
CA ARG A 316 36.89 -24.09 -30.44
C ARG A 316 35.61 -23.91 -31.26
N GLY A 317 34.46 -23.93 -30.57
CA GLY A 317 33.14 -23.69 -31.15
C GLY A 317 33.05 -22.43 -32.01
N CYS A 318 32.32 -22.48 -33.12
CA CYS A 318 32.12 -21.31 -33.97
C CYS A 318 31.05 -20.34 -33.45
N GLU A 319 30.14 -20.81 -32.59
CA GLU A 319 29.17 -19.95 -31.90
C GLU A 319 29.72 -19.53 -30.55
N CYS A 320 29.57 -18.24 -30.22
CA CYS A 320 30.08 -17.66 -28.97
C CYS A 320 28.92 -17.04 -28.18
N LYS A 321 28.71 -17.50 -26.95
CA LYS A 321 27.75 -16.93 -26.00
C LYS A 321 28.49 -16.31 -24.82
N VAL A 322 28.17 -15.06 -24.48
CA VAL A 322 28.68 -14.43 -23.26
C VAL A 322 27.75 -14.80 -22.11
N VAL A 323 28.24 -15.63 -21.20
CA VAL A 323 27.50 -16.04 -20.00
C VAL A 323 27.85 -15.09 -18.88
N ASN A 324 26.82 -14.46 -18.31
CA ASN A 324 26.96 -13.70 -17.07
C ASN A 324 26.41 -14.56 -15.91
N PRO A 325 27.26 -15.15 -15.06
CA PRO A 325 26.79 -15.96 -13.94
C PRO A 325 25.95 -15.15 -12.94
N ASP A 326 26.12 -13.82 -12.93
CA ASP A 326 25.42 -12.90 -12.03
C ASP A 326 24.14 -12.31 -12.65
N SER A 327 23.80 -12.65 -13.90
CA SER A 327 22.51 -12.22 -14.46
C SER A 327 21.38 -12.96 -13.75
N TRP A 328 20.49 -12.22 -13.10
CA TRP A 328 19.35 -12.78 -12.38
C TRP A 328 18.50 -13.66 -13.30
N CYS A 329 18.41 -14.95 -12.97
CA CYS A 329 17.63 -15.92 -13.72
C CYS A 329 16.13 -15.70 -13.40
N LEU A 330 15.48 -14.81 -14.15
CA LEU A 330 14.05 -14.49 -13.96
C LEU A 330 13.11 -15.61 -14.43
N GLN A 331 13.62 -16.68 -15.04
CA GLN A 331 12.83 -17.80 -15.60
C GLN A 331 12.69 -19.02 -14.67
N GLY A 332 13.15 -18.93 -13.42
CA GLY A 332 13.23 -20.05 -12.48
C GLY A 332 11.91 -20.53 -11.84
N PHE A 333 10.79 -20.61 -12.56
CA PHE A 333 9.57 -21.28 -12.09
C PHE A 333 8.73 -21.97 -13.18
N GLU A 334 9.24 -22.12 -14.40
CA GLU A 334 8.58 -22.97 -15.40
C GLU A 334 9.35 -24.30 -15.52
N ARG A 335 8.80 -25.33 -14.87
CA ARG A 335 9.22 -26.75 -14.84
C ARG A 335 10.22 -27.14 -13.74
N MET A 336 9.67 -27.39 -12.56
CA MET A 336 9.87 -28.68 -11.89
C MET A 336 8.53 -29.40 -11.81
#